data_AF-X1QHZ9-F1
#
_entry.id   AF-X1QHZ9-F1
#
_cell.length_a   1.000
_cell.length_b   1.000
_cell.length_c   1.000
_cell.angle_alpha   90.00
_cell.angle_beta   90.00
_cell.angle_gamma   90.00
#
_symmetry.space_group_name_H-M   'P 1'
#
loop_
_entity.id
_entity.type
_entity.pdbx_description
1 polymer ?
#
loop_
_entity_poly.entity_id
_entity_poly.type
_entity_poly.pdbx_seq_one_letter_code
_entity_poly.pdbx_strand_id
1 'polypeptide(L)'
;MAKKAAIAVIIGLGVGIGGIALFATRAKAAEPPEVVIPTPDDIMAASTMGELEVYYMYIGELFITGKIDRETYEGLYDAYVARYYELTGRQ
;
A
#
# COMPACT_ATOMS: atom_id res chain seq x y z
N MET A 1 7.56 -23.76 -27.52
CA MET A 1 8.65 -23.24 -26.67
C MET A 1 8.16 -23.26 -25.22
N ALA A 2 8.99 -23.80 -24.33
CA ALA A 2 8.71 -24.07 -22.91
C ALA A 2 8.19 -22.82 -22.16
N LYS A 3 7.04 -22.91 -21.47
CA LYS A 3 6.89 -23.17 -20.01
C LYS A 3 7.81 -22.33 -19.12
N LYS A 4 7.19 -21.42 -18.34
CA LYS A 4 7.37 -21.13 -16.90
C LYS A 4 6.42 -19.97 -16.55
N ALA A 5 5.26 -20.29 -15.95
CA ALA A 5 5.01 -20.22 -14.51
C ALA A 5 5.01 -18.76 -14.04
N ALA A 6 3.81 -18.19 -13.82
CA ALA A 6 3.21 -18.03 -12.50
C ALA A 6 4.03 -17.04 -11.66
N ILE A 7 3.44 -15.92 -11.25
CA ILE A 7 2.90 -15.68 -9.91
C ILE A 7 2.05 -14.38 -10.08
N ALA A 8 0.73 -14.32 -9.92
CA ALA A 8 -0.11 -14.74 -8.80
C ALA A 8 0.40 -14.22 -7.45
N VAL A 9 0.49 -12.90 -7.29
CA VAL A 9 0.67 -12.34 -5.94
C VAL A 9 -0.70 -12.32 -5.27
N ILE A 10 -0.99 -13.44 -4.64
CA ILE A 10 -1.97 -13.57 -3.56
C ILE A 10 -1.39 -12.85 -2.36
N ILE A 11 -2.08 -11.84 -1.85
CA ILE A 11 -1.98 -11.47 -0.43
C ILE A 11 -3.39 -11.59 0.14
N GLY A 12 -3.85 -12.82 0.20
CA GLY A 12 -4.83 -13.23 1.18
C GLY A 12 -4.04 -13.90 2.29
N LEU A 13 -3.88 -13.23 3.43
CA LEU A 13 -3.79 -13.89 4.74
C LEU A 13 -3.98 -12.85 5.85
N GLY A 14 -5.22 -12.80 6.36
CA GLY A 14 -5.50 -12.39 7.73
C GLY A 14 -5.86 -10.93 7.94
N VAL A 15 -7.16 -10.62 7.78
CA VAL A 15 -7.89 -9.63 8.61
C VAL A 15 -7.19 -8.28 8.82
N GLY A 16 -7.30 -7.39 7.84
CA GLY A 16 -6.97 -5.96 8.02
C GLY A 16 -6.29 -5.29 6.84
N ILE A 17 -6.85 -5.39 5.62
CA ILE A 17 -6.40 -4.61 4.46
C ILE A 17 -7.62 -4.26 3.62
N GLY A 18 -8.22 -3.09 3.89
CA GLY A 18 -9.25 -2.50 3.04
C GLY A 18 -8.64 -1.93 1.75
N GLY A 19 -8.17 -2.81 0.86
CA GLY A 19 -8.03 -2.51 -0.57
C GLY A 19 -6.81 -1.71 -1.04
N ILE A 20 -5.61 -2.31 -1.03
CA ILE A 20 -4.56 -1.94 -2.00
C ILE A 20 -4.62 -2.94 -3.16
N ALA A 21 -5.46 -2.62 -4.14
CA ALA A 21 -5.61 -3.41 -5.37
C ALA A 21 -4.69 -2.85 -6.47
N LEU A 22 -3.48 -3.39 -6.55
CA LEU A 22 -2.62 -3.30 -7.73
C LEU A 22 -2.95 -4.48 -8.65
N PHE A 23 -3.57 -4.29 -9.82
CA PHE A 23 -3.30 -5.15 -11.00
C PHE A 23 -3.74 -4.50 -12.32
N ALA A 24 -2.77 -4.30 -13.19
CA ALA A 24 -2.95 -4.12 -14.62
C ALA A 24 -3.22 -5.48 -15.30
N THR A 25 -4.31 -5.61 -16.07
CA THR A 25 -4.35 -5.90 -17.53
C THR A 25 -5.75 -6.38 -17.99
N ARG A 26 -6.42 -5.56 -18.81
CA ARG A 26 -7.58 -5.82 -19.71
C ARG A 26 -8.82 -6.54 -19.15
N ALA A 27 -9.67 -5.79 -18.44
CA ALA A 27 -11.12 -6.00 -18.47
C ALA A 27 -11.75 -4.87 -19.29
N LYS A 28 -12.67 -5.20 -20.19
CA LYS A 28 -13.50 -4.26 -20.96
C LYS A 28 -14.01 -3.13 -20.03
N ALA A 29 -13.63 -1.88 -20.29
CA ALA A 29 -14.13 -0.66 -19.64
C ALA A 29 -14.65 -0.89 -18.21
N ALA A 30 -13.81 -1.41 -17.32
CA ALA A 30 -14.06 -1.23 -15.90
C ALA A 30 -13.81 0.25 -15.63
N GLU A 31 -14.71 0.90 -14.88
CA GLU A 31 -14.50 2.27 -14.39
C GLU A 31 -13.07 2.37 -13.81
N PRO A 32 -12.37 3.51 -14.01
CA PRO A 32 -11.02 3.65 -13.48
C PRO A 32 -11.06 3.29 -11.99
N PRO A 33 -10.17 2.40 -11.51
CA PRO A 33 -10.19 1.96 -10.12
C PRO A 33 -10.16 3.20 -9.24
N GLU A 34 -11.12 3.29 -8.31
CA GLU A 34 -11.19 4.38 -7.37
C GLU A 34 -9.89 4.41 -6.56
N VAL A 35 -9.27 5.58 -6.46
CA VAL A 35 -8.03 5.75 -5.71
C VAL A 35 -8.39 5.75 -4.23
N VAL A 36 -8.00 4.69 -3.51
CA VAL A 36 -8.24 4.55 -2.07
C VAL A 36 -7.08 5.19 -1.31
N ILE A 37 -7.32 6.33 -0.66
CA ILE A 37 -6.31 6.97 0.18
C ILE A 37 -6.24 6.19 1.51
N PRO A 38 -5.07 5.64 1.90
CA PRO A 38 -4.95 4.92 3.16
C PRO A 38 -5.13 5.89 4.33
N THR A 39 -5.58 5.36 5.47
CA THR A 39 -5.60 6.07 6.74
C THR A 39 -4.35 5.76 7.56
N PRO A 40 -4.00 6.57 8.57
CA PRO A 40 -2.94 6.23 9.53
C PRO A 40 -3.12 4.85 10.18
N ASP A 41 -4.36 4.46 10.48
CA ASP A 41 -4.67 3.16 11.10
C ASP A 41 -4.35 1.98 10.17
N ASP A 42 -4.57 2.15 8.85
CA ASP A 42 -4.21 1.13 7.85
C ASP A 42 -2.70 0.88 7.83
N ILE A 43 -1.90 1.94 7.97
CA ILE A 43 -0.43 1.87 8.02
C ILE A 43 0.02 1.22 9.32
N MET A 44 -0.59 1.57 10.46
CA MET A 44 -0.28 0.99 11.77
C MET A 44 -0.64 -0.51 11.86
N ALA A 45 -1.57 -0.98 11.03
CA ALA A 45 -1.94 -2.39 10.94
C ALA A 45 -0.88 -3.28 10.25
N ALA A 46 0.10 -2.69 9.54
CA ALA A 46 1.15 -3.45 8.85
C ALA A 46 1.91 -4.35 9.82
N SER A 47 1.86 -5.67 9.63
CA SER A 47 2.46 -6.65 10.54
C SER A 47 3.90 -7.01 10.17
N THR A 48 4.34 -6.64 8.98
CA THR A 48 5.69 -6.93 8.49
C THR A 48 6.33 -5.70 7.84
N MET A 49 7.67 -5.69 7.76
CA MET A 49 8.41 -4.65 7.03
C MET A 49 8.01 -4.57 5.56
N GLY A 50 7.70 -5.69 4.91
CA GLY A 50 7.29 -5.69 3.50
C GLY A 50 5.92 -5.03 3.28
N GLU A 51 4.96 -5.23 4.19
CA GLU A 51 3.67 -4.53 4.15
C GLU A 51 3.85 -3.03 4.37
N LEU A 52 4.72 -2.65 5.30
CA LEU A 52 5.01 -1.25 5.59
C LEU A 52 5.70 -0.53 4.41
N GLU A 53 6.60 -1.21 3.70
CA GLU A 53 7.24 -0.69 2.48
C GLU A 53 6.23 -0.45 1.34
N VAL A 54 5.20 -1.30 1.22
CA VAL A 54 4.11 -1.09 0.25
C VAL A 54 3.36 0.20 0.57
N TYR A 55 3.04 0.47 1.84
CA TYR A 55 2.43 1.74 2.23
C TYR A 55 3.33 2.93 1.92
N TYR A 56 4.64 2.84 2.22
CA TYR A 56 5.59 3.91 1.92
C TYR A 56 5.63 4.27 0.42
N MET A 57 5.70 3.26 -0.44
CA MET A 57 5.67 3.47 -1.89
C MET A 57 4.34 4.10 -2.33
N TYR A 58 3.23 3.62 -1.78
CA TYR A 58 1.90 4.08 -2.18
C TYR A 58 1.62 5.53 -1.77
N ILE A 59 1.95 5.93 -0.53
CA ILE A 59 1.79 7.32 -0.09
C ILE A 59 2.66 8.28 -0.91
N GLY A 60 3.86 7.83 -1.32
CA GLY A 60 4.74 8.58 -2.21
C GLY A 60 4.12 8.78 -3.60
N GLU A 61 3.53 7.73 -4.19
CA GLU A 61 2.82 7.83 -5.47
C GLU A 61 1.61 8.77 -5.39
N LEU A 62 0.80 8.66 -4.33
CA LEU A 62 -0.36 9.54 -4.12
C LEU A 62 0.05 11.01 -4.04
N PHE A 63 1.15 11.32 -3.36
CA PHE A 63 1.65 12.69 -3.26
C PHE A 63 2.22 13.20 -4.59
N ILE A 64 3.07 12.42 -5.27
CA ILE A 64 3.68 12.80 -6.55
C ILE A 64 2.63 13.00 -7.64
N THR A 65 1.55 12.21 -7.63
CA THR A 65 0.44 12.29 -8.59
C THR A 65 -0.62 13.33 -8.20
N GLY A 66 -0.43 14.04 -7.09
CA GLY A 66 -1.35 15.09 -6.61
C GLY A 66 -2.72 14.57 -6.15
N LYS A 67 -2.78 13.31 -5.70
CA LYS A 67 -3.99 12.69 -5.15
C LYS A 67 -4.22 13.02 -3.69
N ILE A 68 -3.15 13.36 -2.97
CA ILE A 68 -3.19 13.87 -1.60
C ILE A 68 -2.39 15.16 -1.51
N ASP A 69 -2.76 16.01 -0.57
CA ASP A 69 -1.99 17.20 -0.24
C ASP A 69 -0.81 16.87 0.68
N ARG A 70 -0.01 17.90 0.96
CA ARG A 70 1.17 17.77 1.80
C ARG A 70 0.83 17.41 3.25
N GLU A 71 -0.24 17.98 3.81
CA GLU A 71 -0.65 17.73 5.19
C GLU A 71 -1.07 16.26 5.37
N THR A 72 -1.83 15.73 4.42
CA THR A 72 -2.22 14.32 4.38
C THR A 72 -1.00 13.42 4.22
N TYR A 73 -0.06 13.77 3.33
CA TYR A 73 1.18 13.01 3.16
C TYR A 73 2.01 12.98 4.45
N GLU A 74 2.19 14.12 5.13
CA GLU A 74 2.95 14.21 6.38
C GLU A 74 2.32 13.34 7.47
N GLY A 75 0.99 13.38 7.63
CA GLY A 75 0.29 12.53 8.60
C GLY A 75 0.41 11.02 8.33
N LEU A 76 0.36 10.61 7.05
CA LEU A 76 0.56 9.20 6.67
C LEU A 76 2.03 8.77 6.81
N TYR A 77 2.97 9.68 6.52
CA TYR A 77 4.38 9.42 6.70
C TYR A 77 4.76 9.30 8.18
N ASP A 78 4.17 10.10 9.07
CA ASP A 78 4.36 9.98 10.51
C ASP A 78 3.89 8.62 11.04
N ALA A 79 2.73 8.13 10.55
CA ALA A 79 2.26 6.78 10.86
C ALA A 79 3.23 5.69 10.36
N TYR A 80 3.79 5.86 9.16
CA TYR A 80 4.83 4.96 8.64
C TYR A 80 6.07 4.94 9.54
N VAL A 81 6.56 6.11 9.95
CA VAL A 81 7.74 6.22 10.82
C VAL A 81 7.48 5.58 12.20
N ALA A 82 6.31 5.85 12.79
CA ALA A 82 5.91 5.23 14.06
C ALA A 82 5.89 3.70 13.94
N ARG A 83 5.23 3.16 12.91
CA ARG A 83 5.15 1.72 12.70
C ARG A 83 6.51 1.09 12.38
N TYR A 84 7.37 1.78 11.64
CA TYR A 84 8.74 1.37 11.36
C TYR A 84 9.54 1.17 12.66
N TYR A 85 9.41 2.10 13.60
CA TYR A 85 10.07 2.00 14.91
C TYR A 85 9.52 0.85 15.74
N GLU A 86 8.21 0.61 15.73
CA GLU A 86 7.61 -0.55 16.39
C GLU A 86 8.11 -1.89 15.82
N LEU A 87 8.20 -2.01 14.49
CA LEU A 87 8.62 -3.24 13.82
C LEU A 87 10.14 -3.48 13.93
N THR A 88 10.96 -2.42 13.96
CA THR A 88 12.42 -2.53 13.98
C THR A 88 13.04 -2.43 15.37
N GLY A 89 12.27 -2.00 16.38
CA GLY A 89 12.76 -1.79 17.75
C GLY A 89 13.76 -0.63 17.88
N ARG A 90 13.79 0.29 16.91
CA ARG A 90 14.65 1.48 16.93
C ARG A 90 13.87 2.65 17.53
N GLN A 91 14.48 3.42 18.43
CA GLN A 91 13.94 4.67 19.01
C GLN A 91 14.91 5.81 18.72
#